data_AF-A0AAV0G5Z4-F1
#
_entry.id   AF-A0AAV0G5Z4-F1
#
_cell.length_a   1.000
_cell.length_b   1.000
_cell.length_c   1.000
_cell.angle_alpha   90.00
_cell.angle_beta   90.00
_cell.angle_gamma   90.00
#
_symmetry.space_group_name_H-M   'P 1'
#
loop_
_entity.id
_entity.type
_entity.pdbx_description
1 polymer ?
#
loop_
_entity_poly.entity_id
_entity_poly.type
_entity_poly.pdbx_seq_one_letter_code
_entity_poly.pdbx_strand_id
1 'polypeptide(L)'
;MVKEVGGGAQNLPADVTQLIDQLERHCLAPDGSLVSKSTHYDLQLARDEMTKERQRYLEALAIYIEAVGMVEEYQQALSVANIGGIRDVQGHYPQIGLKTSPQVYEALEHRMAVAEAAQRLRLPLISKDGEVQDDEIDKWSTLSRSSLDSTGTSVTISSNSTNFTAAAGITVPSTDASEPSIGGVPNQYLGITPTYLWQAQLLQSPLCMDTTEYQILLSREIGSRLDAKCDKLADVIALDDIDTSISNQVPTARLPERVKVIIEEIEREEATLREDLYSSDRKFAEYYNVLEQILGVLIKLVKDIKLQHQHKYDELQKTWLSKRCDTMSAKLRVLEHILLLETYTPDTIPALHKIRKYLVESTEEASLAYNKAVTRLREYQGVDPHFDMIARQYHDIVKKLENLRWTIQQVEMDLTRLPTPHPVGT
;
A
#
# COMPACT_ATOMS: atom_id res chain seq x y z
N MET A 1 45.30 -20.10 -17.75
CA MET A 1 46.42 -20.09 -18.71
C MET A 1 46.17 -18.98 -19.73
N VAL A 2 46.62 -17.77 -19.44
CA VAL A 2 46.83 -16.74 -20.46
C VAL A 2 48.22 -16.18 -20.20
N LYS A 3 49.00 -16.22 -21.27
CA LYS A 3 50.45 -16.14 -21.34
C LYS A 3 50.89 -14.69 -21.10
N GLU A 4 51.75 -14.48 -20.10
CA GLU A 4 52.56 -13.26 -20.00
C GLU A 4 53.30 -13.05 -21.33
N VAL A 5 53.12 -11.86 -21.92
CA VAL A 5 53.99 -11.34 -22.97
C VAL A 5 54.67 -10.11 -22.40
N GLY A 6 55.86 -10.34 -21.83
CA GLY A 6 56.85 -9.29 -21.65
C GLY A 6 57.62 -9.09 -22.96
N GLY A 7 57.91 -7.82 -23.26
CA GLY A 7 58.91 -7.44 -24.27
C GLY A 7 58.39 -6.49 -25.33
N GLY A 8 58.74 -5.21 -25.24
CA GLY A 8 58.54 -4.25 -26.33
C GLY A 8 58.27 -2.79 -25.95
N ALA A 9 58.56 -2.34 -24.73
CA ALA A 9 58.47 -0.92 -24.38
C ALA A 9 59.70 -0.15 -24.90
N GLN A 10 59.77 0.08 -26.22
CA GLN A 10 60.70 1.04 -26.81
C GLN A 10 59.91 2.00 -27.71
N ASN A 11 59.69 3.21 -27.18
CA ASN A 11 59.29 4.42 -27.90
C ASN A 11 57.93 4.39 -28.62
N LEU A 12 56.86 4.10 -27.89
CA LEU A 12 55.54 4.59 -28.29
C LEU A 12 55.44 6.09 -27.96
N PRO A 13 54.90 6.94 -28.84
CA PRO A 13 54.68 8.35 -28.54
C PRO A 13 53.90 8.49 -27.23
N ALA A 14 54.22 9.50 -26.40
CA ALA A 14 53.60 9.70 -25.10
C ALA A 14 52.06 9.64 -25.16
N ASP A 15 51.50 10.18 -26.25
CA ASP A 15 50.06 10.17 -26.56
C ASP A 15 49.47 8.76 -26.70
N VAL A 16 50.21 7.81 -27.27
CA VAL A 16 49.73 6.42 -27.47
C VAL A 16 49.76 5.67 -26.15
N THR A 17 50.79 5.87 -25.33
CA THR A 17 50.82 5.34 -23.95
C THR A 17 49.70 5.92 -23.10
N GLN A 18 49.41 7.23 -23.21
CA GLN A 18 48.31 7.86 -22.49
C GLN A 18 46.94 7.35 -22.95
N LEU A 19 46.76 7.10 -24.25
CA LEU A 19 45.54 6.52 -24.81
C LEU A 19 45.32 5.09 -24.30
N ILE A 20 46.37 4.25 -24.30
CA ILE A 20 46.31 2.88 -23.77
C ILE A 20 45.94 2.88 -22.29
N ASP A 21 46.54 3.79 -21.52
CA ASP A 21 46.31 3.93 -20.09
C ASP A 21 44.90 4.50 -19.77
N GLN A 22 44.29 5.28 -20.67
CA GLN A 22 42.88 5.66 -20.58
C GLN A 22 41.94 4.51 -20.98
N LEU A 23 42.23 3.79 -22.07
CA LEU A 23 41.50 2.58 -22.48
C LEU A 23 41.56 1.48 -21.42
N GLU A 24 42.64 1.40 -20.66
CA GLU A 24 42.79 0.44 -19.57
C GLU A 24 41.99 0.85 -18.31
N ARG A 25 41.70 2.13 -18.11
CA ARG A 25 40.88 2.62 -16.99
C ARG A 25 39.39 2.57 -17.28
N HIS A 26 38.97 2.51 -18.54
CA HIS A 26 37.58 2.51 -18.96
C HIS A 26 37.15 1.15 -19.51
N CYS A 27 35.88 0.82 -19.33
CA CYS A 27 35.26 -0.39 -19.85
C CYS A 27 33.89 -0.06 -20.44
N LEU A 28 33.47 -0.86 -21.40
CA LEU A 28 32.14 -0.77 -21.98
C LEU A 28 31.15 -1.45 -21.05
N ALA A 29 30.23 -0.68 -20.48
CA ALA A 29 29.11 -1.21 -19.75
C ALA A 29 28.12 -1.92 -20.71
N PRO A 30 27.23 -2.80 -20.22
CA PRO A 30 26.30 -3.57 -21.05
C PRO A 30 25.32 -2.74 -21.90
N ASP A 31 25.17 -1.45 -21.58
CA ASP A 31 24.38 -0.45 -22.31
C ASP A 31 25.19 0.26 -23.42
N GLY A 32 26.47 -0.08 -23.59
CA GLY A 32 27.37 0.52 -24.56
C GLY A 32 28.05 1.81 -24.08
N SER A 33 27.83 2.23 -22.84
CA SER A 33 28.47 3.43 -22.27
C SER A 33 29.93 3.15 -21.84
N LEU A 34 30.80 4.14 -22.02
CA LEU A 34 32.20 4.09 -21.56
C LEU A 34 32.26 4.57 -20.11
N VAL A 35 32.45 3.64 -19.19
CA VAL A 35 32.44 3.89 -17.74
C VAL A 35 33.81 3.51 -17.17
N SER A 36 34.28 4.17 -16.10
CA SER A 36 35.55 3.75 -15.49
C SER A 36 35.39 2.35 -14.90
N LYS A 37 36.44 1.53 -14.90
CA LYS A 37 36.37 0.16 -14.35
C LYS A 37 35.91 0.17 -12.89
N SER A 38 36.36 1.13 -12.08
CA SER A 38 35.92 1.26 -10.68
C SER A 38 34.42 1.51 -10.56
N THR A 39 33.89 2.47 -11.32
CA THR A 39 32.45 2.79 -11.29
C THR A 39 31.62 1.67 -11.88
N HIS A 40 32.13 0.92 -12.86
CA HIS A 40 31.47 -0.28 -13.35
C HIS A 40 31.38 -1.36 -12.27
N TYR A 41 32.45 -1.63 -11.52
CA TYR A 41 32.43 -2.61 -10.42
C TYR A 41 31.49 -2.17 -9.30
N ASP A 42 31.47 -0.88 -8.93
CA ASP A 42 30.56 -0.34 -7.91
C ASP A 42 29.09 -0.48 -8.34
N LEU A 43 28.78 -0.18 -9.61
CA LEU A 43 27.44 -0.37 -10.16
C LEU A 43 27.03 -1.84 -10.22
N GLN A 44 27.96 -2.74 -10.53
CA GLN A 44 27.71 -4.17 -10.54
C GLN A 44 27.43 -4.68 -9.12
N LEU A 45 28.22 -4.24 -8.14
CA LEU A 45 28.02 -4.57 -6.73
C LEU A 45 26.66 -4.06 -6.24
N ALA A 46 26.31 -2.80 -6.53
CA ALA A 46 25.03 -2.22 -6.15
C ALA A 46 23.84 -2.98 -6.79
N ARG A 47 23.99 -3.44 -8.03
CA ARG A 47 22.98 -4.29 -8.69
C ARG A 47 22.82 -5.64 -7.98
N ASP A 48 23.94 -6.26 -7.62
CA ASP A 48 23.93 -7.54 -6.89
C ASP A 48 23.32 -7.37 -5.49
N GLU A 49 23.62 -6.28 -4.79
CA GLU A 49 22.99 -5.94 -3.51
C GLU A 49 21.48 -5.70 -3.66
N MET A 50 21.06 -4.95 -4.68
CA MET A 50 19.64 -4.70 -4.95
C MET A 50 18.89 -6.01 -5.26
N THR A 51 19.49 -6.93 -6.01
CA THR A 51 18.86 -8.23 -6.28
C THR A 51 18.77 -9.11 -5.03
N LYS A 52 19.78 -9.07 -4.15
CA LYS A 52 19.74 -9.75 -2.85
C LYS A 52 18.68 -9.16 -1.93
N GLU A 53 18.55 -7.84 -1.84
CA GLU A 53 17.50 -7.19 -1.05
C GLU A 53 16.11 -7.48 -1.61
N ARG A 54 15.96 -7.48 -2.94
CA ARG A 54 14.70 -7.88 -3.58
C ARG A 54 14.34 -9.33 -3.25
N GLN A 55 15.31 -10.23 -3.23
CA GLN A 55 15.09 -11.63 -2.84
C GLN A 55 14.65 -11.73 -1.37
N ARG A 56 15.33 -11.04 -0.45
CA ARG A 56 14.94 -10.98 0.97
C ARG A 56 13.52 -10.44 1.16
N TYR A 57 13.15 -9.41 0.39
CA TYR A 57 11.79 -8.86 0.42
C TYR A 57 10.75 -9.90 -0.02
N LEU A 58 11.00 -10.63 -1.11
CA LEU A 58 10.08 -11.66 -1.59
C LEU A 58 9.96 -12.83 -0.61
N GLU A 59 11.05 -13.22 0.04
CA GLU A 59 11.04 -14.23 1.11
C GLU A 59 10.22 -13.75 2.32
N ALA A 60 10.43 -12.50 2.77
CA ALA A 60 9.66 -11.90 3.85
C ALA A 60 8.15 -11.79 3.50
N LEU A 61 7.84 -11.45 2.24
CA LEU A 61 6.46 -11.38 1.76
C LEU A 61 5.80 -12.76 1.76
N ALA A 62 6.51 -13.81 1.34
CA ALA A 62 6.01 -15.18 1.39
C ALA A 62 5.67 -15.61 2.83
N ILE A 63 6.57 -15.32 3.78
CA ILE A 63 6.35 -15.59 5.21
C ILE A 63 5.15 -14.81 5.75
N TYR A 64 5.01 -13.54 5.35
CA TYR A 64 3.87 -12.71 5.75
C TYR A 64 2.55 -13.29 5.23
N ILE A 65 2.48 -13.70 3.96
CA ILE A 65 1.28 -14.30 3.37
C ILE A 65 0.92 -15.62 4.09
N GLU A 66 1.91 -16.45 4.41
CA GLU A 66 1.69 -17.67 5.19
C GLU A 66 1.17 -17.36 6.60
N ALA A 67 1.72 -16.35 7.27
CA ALA A 67 1.26 -15.91 8.58
C ALA A 67 -0.18 -15.37 8.54
N VAL A 68 -0.55 -14.59 7.52
CA VAL A 68 -1.94 -14.15 7.28
C VAL A 68 -2.85 -15.37 7.11
N GLY A 69 -2.48 -16.33 6.26
CA GLY A 69 -3.28 -17.54 6.04
C GLY A 69 -3.51 -18.34 7.33
N MET A 70 -2.49 -18.47 8.18
CA MET A 70 -2.63 -19.12 9.49
C MET A 70 -3.60 -18.39 10.43
N VAL A 71 -3.63 -17.06 10.42
CA VAL A 71 -4.57 -16.25 11.23
C VAL A 71 -5.99 -16.34 10.66
N GLU A 72 -6.15 -16.32 9.34
CA GLU A 72 -7.45 -16.48 8.66
C GLU A 72 -8.06 -17.87 8.93
N GLU A 73 -7.25 -18.93 8.85
CA GLU A 73 -7.67 -20.29 9.21
C GLU A 73 -8.13 -20.38 10.68
N TYR A 74 -7.44 -19.69 11.60
CA TYR A 74 -7.84 -19.60 13.00
C TYR A 74 -9.16 -18.84 13.19
N GLN A 75 -9.34 -17.68 12.54
CA GLN A 75 -10.59 -16.92 12.60
C GLN A 75 -11.76 -17.72 11.99
N GLN A 76 -11.52 -18.44 10.90
CA GLN A 76 -12.51 -19.32 10.27
C GLN A 76 -12.89 -20.48 11.19
N ALA A 77 -11.90 -21.11 11.84
CA ALA A 77 -12.12 -22.14 12.86
C ALA A 77 -12.98 -21.64 14.04
N LEU A 78 -12.71 -20.42 14.56
CA LEU A 78 -13.52 -19.80 15.60
C LEU A 78 -14.96 -19.53 15.14
N SER A 79 -15.15 -19.09 13.90
CA SER A 79 -16.47 -18.81 13.33
C SER A 79 -17.33 -20.09 13.24
N VAL A 80 -16.73 -21.22 12.87
CA VAL A 80 -17.40 -22.53 12.80
C VAL A 80 -17.72 -23.05 14.20
N ALA A 81 -16.81 -22.86 15.17
CA ALA A 81 -17.03 -23.25 16.57
C ALA A 81 -18.16 -22.46 17.23
N ASN A 82 -18.28 -21.15 16.95
CA ASN A 82 -19.34 -20.29 17.49
C ASN A 82 -20.74 -20.63 16.94
N ILE A 83 -20.85 -21.14 15.71
CA ILE A 83 -22.12 -21.59 15.12
C ILE A 83 -22.61 -22.90 15.77
N GLY A 84 -21.70 -23.72 16.32
CA GLY A 84 -21.99 -25.01 16.95
C GLY A 84 -22.43 -24.96 18.43
N GLY A 85 -22.48 -23.78 19.07
CA GLY A 85 -22.99 -23.64 20.44
C GLY A 85 -22.12 -24.25 21.55
N ILE A 86 -20.85 -24.55 21.29
CA ILE A 86 -19.92 -25.13 22.28
C ILE A 86 -19.21 -24.00 23.04
N ARG A 87 -19.58 -23.79 24.31
CA ARG A 87 -19.02 -22.73 25.17
C ARG A 87 -17.62 -23.00 25.73
N ASP A 88 -17.11 -24.22 25.60
CA ASP A 88 -15.77 -24.60 26.10
C ASP A 88 -14.80 -24.82 24.94
N VAL A 89 -14.33 -23.71 24.37
CA VAL A 89 -13.35 -23.65 23.27
C VAL A 89 -11.99 -24.27 23.67
N GLN A 90 -11.71 -24.37 24.98
CA GLN A 90 -10.42 -24.77 25.54
C GLN A 90 -10.05 -26.26 25.36
N GLY A 91 -11.03 -27.15 25.09
CA GLY A 91 -10.83 -28.61 25.16
C GLY A 91 -10.77 -29.34 23.81
N HIS A 92 -11.17 -28.71 22.71
CA HIS A 92 -11.44 -29.39 21.42
C HIS A 92 -10.51 -28.95 20.27
N TYR A 93 -9.30 -28.49 20.58
CA TYR A 93 -8.32 -28.01 19.58
C TYR A 93 -7.90 -29.04 18.51
N PRO A 94 -7.75 -30.34 18.80
CA PRO A 94 -7.37 -31.31 17.76
C PRO A 94 -8.47 -31.61 16.74
N GLN A 95 -9.74 -31.31 17.06
CA GLN A 95 -10.89 -31.62 16.20
C GLN A 95 -11.19 -30.52 15.18
N ILE A 96 -10.62 -29.32 15.36
CA ILE A 96 -10.84 -28.15 14.50
C ILE A 96 -9.67 -27.95 13.51
N GLY A 97 -8.67 -28.84 13.50
CA GLY A 97 -7.55 -28.79 12.55
C GLY A 97 -6.43 -27.82 12.92
N LEU A 98 -6.51 -27.16 14.08
CA LEU A 98 -5.50 -26.24 14.60
C LEU A 98 -4.33 -27.03 15.20
N LYS A 99 -3.10 -26.71 14.77
CA LYS A 99 -1.87 -27.40 15.18
C LYS A 99 -1.25 -26.83 16.47
N THR A 100 -1.71 -25.67 16.93
CA THR A 100 -1.06 -24.87 17.99
C THR A 100 -2.09 -24.24 18.94
N SER A 101 -1.65 -23.81 20.13
CA SER A 101 -2.52 -23.16 21.11
C SER A 101 -3.04 -21.78 20.64
N PRO A 102 -4.27 -21.38 20.96
CA PRO A 102 -4.89 -20.10 20.56
C PRO A 102 -4.07 -18.85 20.86
N GLN A 103 -3.41 -18.85 22.02
CA GLN A 103 -2.57 -17.74 22.48
C GLN A 103 -1.44 -17.41 21.49
N VAL A 104 -1.00 -18.39 20.68
CA VAL A 104 0.03 -18.19 19.66
C VAL A 104 -0.52 -17.47 18.44
N TYR A 105 -1.76 -17.77 18.04
CA TYR A 105 -2.42 -17.09 16.92
C TYR A 105 -2.82 -15.65 17.27
N GLU A 106 -3.32 -15.42 18.49
CA GLU A 106 -3.62 -14.06 18.99
C GLU A 106 -2.34 -13.22 19.13
N ALA A 107 -1.25 -13.81 19.62
CA ALA A 107 0.05 -13.13 19.69
C ALA A 107 0.64 -12.85 18.30
N LEU A 108 0.41 -13.75 17.33
CA LEU A 108 0.84 -13.57 15.93
C LEU A 108 0.06 -12.42 15.27
N GLU A 109 -1.27 -12.40 15.40
CA GLU A 109 -2.14 -11.34 14.90
C GLU A 109 -1.73 -9.97 15.47
N HIS A 110 -1.54 -9.88 16.79
CA HIS A 110 -1.10 -8.64 17.42
C HIS A 110 0.28 -8.19 16.91
N ARG A 111 1.25 -9.12 16.76
CA ARG A 111 2.59 -8.78 16.26
C ARG A 111 2.57 -8.36 14.79
N MET A 112 1.71 -8.96 13.97
CA MET A 112 1.53 -8.57 12.57
C MET A 112 0.93 -7.16 12.47
N ALA A 113 -0.10 -6.86 13.27
CA ALA A 113 -0.69 -5.51 13.31
C ALA A 113 0.34 -4.43 13.72
N VAL A 114 1.17 -4.72 14.72
CA VAL A 114 2.27 -3.82 15.15
C VAL A 114 3.32 -3.67 14.05
N ALA A 115 3.69 -4.75 13.36
CA ALA A 115 4.67 -4.72 12.27
C ALA A 115 4.14 -3.93 11.06
N GLU A 116 2.87 -4.08 10.69
CA GLU A 116 2.22 -3.31 9.63
C GLU A 116 2.15 -1.82 9.96
N ALA A 117 1.74 -1.47 11.19
CA ALA A 117 1.73 -0.08 11.64
C ALA A 117 3.15 0.52 11.60
N ALA A 118 4.16 -0.22 12.04
CA ALA A 118 5.55 0.22 11.97
C ALA A 118 6.08 0.37 10.53
N GLN A 119 5.58 -0.42 9.58
CA GLN A 119 5.91 -0.27 8.16
C GLN A 119 5.21 0.94 7.53
N ARG A 120 3.94 1.17 7.86
CA ARG A 120 3.17 2.34 7.39
C ARG A 120 3.78 3.67 7.84
N LEU A 121 4.44 3.69 9.00
CA LEU A 121 5.17 4.88 9.49
C LEU A 121 6.54 5.10 8.85
N ARG A 122 7.16 4.05 8.26
CA ARG A 122 8.48 4.13 7.60
C ARG A 122 8.39 4.49 6.12
N LEU A 123 7.24 4.28 5.49
CA LEU A 123 7.01 4.59 4.09
C LEU A 123 6.30 5.95 3.97
N PRO A 124 6.71 6.83 3.04
CA PRO A 124 5.87 7.96 2.65
C PRO A 124 4.49 7.42 2.23
N LEU A 125 3.42 7.92 2.87
CA LEU A 125 2.04 7.49 2.60
C LEU A 125 1.59 7.99 1.22
N ILE A 126 2.05 7.32 0.17
CA ILE A 126 1.48 7.42 -1.17
C ILE A 126 0.20 6.58 -1.18
N SER A 127 -0.95 7.26 -1.14
CA SER A 127 -2.24 6.61 -1.39
C SER A 127 -2.24 5.95 -2.77
N LYS A 128 -3.15 4.99 -2.99
CA LYS A 128 -3.31 4.31 -4.29
C LYS A 128 -3.64 5.26 -5.46
N ASP A 129 -3.87 6.55 -5.19
CA ASP A 129 -4.17 7.57 -6.22
C ASP A 129 -3.28 8.83 -6.14
N GLY A 130 -2.15 8.78 -5.42
CA GLY A 130 -1.14 9.84 -5.50
C GLY A 130 -1.47 11.17 -4.83
N GLU A 131 -2.57 11.30 -4.08
CA GLU A 131 -2.78 12.43 -3.16
C GLU A 131 -2.42 12.05 -1.72
N VAL A 132 -1.64 12.92 -1.08
CA VAL A 132 -1.26 12.87 0.34
C VAL A 132 -2.43 13.47 1.13
N GLN A 133 -3.21 12.64 1.81
CA GLN A 133 -4.33 13.10 2.61
C GLN A 133 -3.88 13.32 4.06
N ASP A 134 -3.46 14.56 4.37
CA ASP A 134 -2.97 14.98 5.70
C ASP A 134 -4.00 14.73 6.82
N ASP A 135 -5.29 14.66 6.49
CA ASP A 135 -6.40 14.45 7.45
C ASP A 135 -6.36 13.07 8.16
N GLU A 136 -5.72 12.06 7.56
CA GLU A 136 -5.52 10.76 8.23
C GLU A 136 -4.38 10.84 9.25
N ILE A 137 -3.34 11.64 9.03
CA ILE A 137 -2.18 11.71 9.95
C ILE A 137 -2.59 12.27 11.33
N ASP A 138 -3.50 13.24 11.35
CA ASP A 138 -4.02 13.83 12.59
C ASP A 138 -4.99 12.89 13.35
N LYS A 139 -5.76 12.07 12.62
CA LYS A 139 -6.67 11.08 13.22
C LYS A 139 -5.94 9.93 13.92
N TRP A 140 -4.76 9.53 13.42
CA TRP A 140 -3.99 8.43 14.00
C TRP A 140 -3.05 8.91 15.12
N SER A 141 -2.64 10.19 15.07
CA SER A 141 -1.94 10.87 16.16
C SER A 141 -2.81 11.08 17.40
N THR A 142 -4.13 11.25 17.22
CA THR A 142 -5.08 11.37 18.33
C THR A 142 -5.46 10.02 18.94
N LEU A 143 -5.48 8.94 18.15
CA LEU A 143 -5.73 7.57 18.64
C LEU A 143 -4.55 7.01 19.47
N SER A 144 -3.33 7.46 19.20
CA SER A 144 -2.12 7.01 19.92
C SER A 144 -1.95 7.61 21.33
N ARG A 145 -2.86 8.48 21.79
CA ARG A 145 -2.75 9.16 23.09
C ARG A 145 -3.81 8.76 24.13
N SER A 146 -4.67 7.78 23.84
CA SER A 146 -5.81 7.42 24.73
C SER A 146 -5.73 6.05 25.40
N SER A 147 -4.61 5.32 25.33
CA SER A 147 -4.43 4.12 26.16
C SER A 147 -3.02 4.02 26.74
N LEU A 148 -2.83 4.54 27.94
CA LEU A 148 -1.90 4.03 28.95
C LEU A 148 -2.33 4.68 30.28
N ASP A 149 -3.10 3.92 31.05
CA ASP A 149 -3.62 4.29 32.37
C ASP A 149 -2.53 4.22 33.44
N SER A 150 -2.80 4.96 34.52
CA SER A 150 -2.14 5.02 35.81
C SER A 150 -1.54 3.70 36.30
N THR A 151 -0.23 3.69 36.59
CA THR A 151 0.40 3.33 37.90
C THR A 151 1.90 3.13 37.69
N GLY A 152 2.70 3.78 38.54
CA GLY A 152 4.10 4.09 38.29
C GLY A 152 5.08 2.92 38.25
N THR A 153 6.18 3.16 37.55
CA THR A 153 7.54 2.94 38.07
C THR A 153 8.52 3.77 37.23
N SER A 154 9.25 4.62 37.93
CA SER A 154 10.38 5.41 37.44
C SER A 154 11.52 4.49 37.01
N VAL A 155 11.96 4.56 35.75
CA VAL A 155 13.38 4.49 35.36
C VAL A 155 13.59 5.28 34.06
N THR A 156 14.42 6.31 34.17
CA THR A 156 14.93 7.19 33.10
C THR A 156 15.92 6.43 32.22
N ILE A 157 15.71 6.42 30.90
CA ILE A 157 16.81 6.23 29.93
C ILE A 157 16.66 7.24 28.80
N SER A 158 17.74 8.00 28.65
CA SER A 158 17.96 9.18 27.84
C SER A 158 17.95 8.87 26.33
N SER A 159 17.27 9.71 25.56
CA SER A 159 17.39 9.78 24.11
C SER A 159 17.95 11.14 23.72
N ASN A 160 19.19 11.12 23.22
CA ASN A 160 19.87 12.26 22.63
C ASN A 160 19.11 12.75 21.39
N SER A 161 18.50 13.92 21.46
CA SER A 161 18.13 14.71 20.28
C SER A 161 19.18 15.79 20.04
N THR A 162 19.78 15.73 18.86
CA THR A 162 20.72 16.72 18.32
C THR A 162 20.01 18.05 18.13
N ASN A 163 20.30 18.99 19.03
CA ASN A 163 19.91 20.40 18.89
C ASN A 163 20.79 21.07 17.84
N PHE A 164 20.18 21.65 16.81
CA PHE A 164 20.79 22.69 16.00
C PHE A 164 20.84 23.98 16.83
N THR A 165 21.98 24.21 17.46
CA THR A 165 22.30 25.47 18.15
C THR A 165 22.69 26.53 17.11
N ALA A 166 21.79 27.48 16.86
CA ALA A 166 22.16 28.76 16.27
C ALA A 166 22.83 29.61 17.37
N ALA A 167 24.17 29.65 17.33
CA ALA A 167 24.96 30.55 18.15
C ALA A 167 24.88 31.96 17.57
N ALA A 168 24.11 32.84 18.21
CA ALA A 168 24.27 34.28 18.07
C ALA A 168 24.75 34.82 19.42
N GLY A 169 26.08 34.83 19.60
CA GLY A 169 26.73 35.63 20.62
C GLY A 169 26.72 37.08 20.17
N ILE A 170 25.85 37.90 20.76
CA ILE A 170 25.94 39.35 20.65
C ILE A 170 26.55 39.86 21.94
N THR A 171 27.85 40.06 21.89
CA THR A 171 28.59 41.01 22.71
C THR A 171 28.04 42.41 22.47
N VAL A 172 27.78 43.12 23.56
CA VAL A 172 27.57 44.56 23.65
C VAL A 172 28.69 45.30 22.90
N PRO A 173 28.38 46.26 22.03
CA PRO A 173 29.21 47.44 21.86
C PRO A 173 28.49 48.66 22.44
N SER A 174 29.28 49.37 23.22
CA SER A 174 29.08 50.72 23.72
C SER A 174 28.54 51.67 22.66
N THR A 175 27.67 52.54 23.14
CA THR A 175 27.46 53.94 22.70
C THR A 175 28.63 54.47 21.88
N ASP A 176 28.39 54.79 20.61
CA ASP A 176 29.09 55.91 19.99
C ASP A 176 28.18 56.60 18.97
N ALA A 177 28.04 57.90 19.17
CA ALA A 177 27.22 58.78 18.38
C ALA A 177 27.97 59.17 17.10
N SER A 178 27.52 58.68 15.95
CA SER A 178 27.89 59.25 14.65
C SER A 178 26.62 59.42 13.83
N GLU A 179 26.10 60.66 13.77
CA GLU A 179 25.04 61.05 12.84
C GLU A 179 25.56 60.90 11.39
N PRO A 180 24.92 60.09 10.53
CA PRO A 180 25.17 60.19 9.10
C PRO A 180 24.38 61.38 8.54
N SER A 181 25.14 62.22 7.83
CA SER A 181 24.74 63.35 7.02
C SER A 181 23.59 63.03 6.05
N ILE A 182 22.84 64.08 5.71
CA ILE A 182 21.74 64.19 4.75
C ILE A 182 21.77 63.13 3.63
N GLY A 183 20.87 62.14 3.71
CA GLY A 183 20.71 61.08 2.70
C GLY A 183 20.23 59.77 3.34
N GLY A 184 18.92 59.53 3.35
CA GLY A 184 18.32 58.40 4.04
C GLY A 184 18.75 57.05 3.49
N VAL A 185 19.28 56.19 4.36
CA VAL A 185 19.34 54.74 4.16
C VAL A 185 17.88 54.23 4.09
N PRO A 186 17.51 53.33 3.16
CA PRO A 186 16.18 52.75 3.13
C PRO A 186 15.86 52.13 4.50
N ASN A 187 14.71 52.48 5.08
CA ASN A 187 14.23 52.09 6.42
C ASN A 187 14.70 52.95 7.62
N GLN A 188 15.25 54.14 7.39
CA GLN A 188 15.55 55.12 8.45
C GLN A 188 14.92 56.49 8.15
N TYR A 189 13.61 56.62 8.36
CA TYR A 189 12.93 57.90 8.19
C TYR A 189 13.07 58.72 9.48
N LEU A 190 13.65 59.92 9.40
CA LEU A 190 13.87 60.83 10.54
C LEU A 190 14.67 60.21 11.70
N GLY A 191 15.47 59.18 11.43
CA GLY A 191 16.24 58.43 12.43
C GLY A 191 15.42 57.40 13.22
N ILE A 192 14.16 57.16 12.84
CA ILE A 192 13.31 56.12 13.43
C ILE A 192 13.58 54.81 12.69
N THR A 193 14.04 53.81 13.45
CA THR A 193 14.27 52.44 12.95
C THR A 193 13.10 51.54 13.40
N PRO A 194 12.69 50.50 12.65
CA PRO A 194 11.66 49.57 13.09
C PRO A 194 11.91 48.96 14.48
N THR A 195 13.18 48.78 14.85
CA THR A 195 13.61 48.33 16.19
C THR A 195 13.31 49.33 17.30
N TYR A 196 13.41 50.64 17.02
CA TYR A 196 13.07 51.71 17.96
C TYR A 196 11.57 51.74 18.24
N LEU A 197 10.74 51.60 17.19
CA LEU A 197 9.28 51.54 17.35
C LEU A 197 8.87 50.30 18.16
N TRP A 198 9.50 49.16 17.88
CA TRP A 198 9.26 47.93 18.63
C TRP A 198 9.63 48.07 20.11
N GLN A 199 10.78 48.67 20.42
CA GLN A 199 11.20 48.92 21.81
C GLN A 199 10.32 49.96 22.52
N ALA A 200 9.92 51.04 21.83
CA ALA A 200 9.02 52.04 22.39
C ALA A 200 7.65 51.43 22.73
N GLN A 201 7.14 50.54 21.87
CA GLN A 201 5.90 49.81 22.10
C GLN A 201 6.01 48.79 23.24
N LEU A 202 7.17 48.16 23.43
CA LEU A 202 7.43 47.22 24.53
C LEU A 202 7.59 47.92 25.89
N LEU A 203 8.25 49.10 25.94
CA LEU A 203 8.50 49.81 27.20
C LEU A 203 7.25 50.54 27.75
N GLN A 204 6.30 50.93 26.90
CA GLN A 204 5.13 51.72 27.28
C GLN A 204 3.82 50.90 27.41
N SER A 205 3.88 49.56 27.44
CA SER A 205 2.69 48.72 27.58
C SER A 205 2.46 48.20 29.02
N PRO A 206 1.61 48.88 29.82
CA PRO A 206 0.85 48.23 30.87
C PRO A 206 -0.54 47.88 30.32
N LEU A 207 -0.63 46.87 29.46
CA LEU A 207 -1.83 46.11 29.01
C LEU A 207 -3.15 46.86 28.63
N CYS A 208 -3.22 48.18 28.64
CA CYS A 208 -4.41 48.98 28.37
C CYS A 208 -4.02 50.45 28.09
N MET A 209 -3.41 50.71 26.95
CA MET A 209 -3.34 52.06 26.38
C MET A 209 -4.16 52.05 25.10
N ASP A 210 -5.07 53.00 24.94
CA ASP A 210 -5.90 53.11 23.74
C ASP A 210 -5.02 53.45 22.53
N THR A 211 -5.30 52.82 21.40
CA THR A 211 -4.52 52.96 20.15
C THR A 211 -4.39 54.40 19.67
N THR A 212 -5.33 55.27 20.06
CA THR A 212 -5.35 56.70 19.76
C THR A 212 -4.28 57.49 20.53
N GLU A 213 -4.04 57.16 21.80
CA GLU A 213 -3.04 57.83 22.64
C GLU A 213 -1.61 57.52 22.17
N TYR A 214 -1.38 56.28 21.74
CA TYR A 214 -0.11 55.88 21.12
C TYR A 214 0.17 56.63 19.82
N GLN A 215 -0.84 56.81 18.97
CA GLN A 215 -0.71 57.59 17.73
C GLN A 215 -0.41 59.08 18.00
N ILE A 216 -1.00 59.66 19.05
CA ILE A 216 -0.74 61.06 19.45
C ILE A 216 0.70 61.23 19.96
N LEU A 217 1.21 60.29 20.77
CA LEU A 217 2.59 60.34 21.25
C LEU A 217 3.60 60.15 20.13
N LEU A 218 3.35 59.19 19.22
CA LEU A 218 4.22 58.94 18.08
C LEU A 218 4.25 60.13 17.11
N SER A 219 3.10 60.73 16.82
CA SER A 219 3.03 61.93 15.96
C SER A 219 3.74 63.13 16.57
N ARG A 220 3.65 63.33 17.89
CA ARG A 220 4.40 64.38 18.59
C ARG A 220 5.92 64.15 18.55
N GLU A 221 6.39 62.91 18.68
CA GLU A 221 7.81 62.55 18.60
C GLU A 221 8.36 62.66 17.17
N ILE A 222 7.56 62.32 16.15
CA ILE A 222 7.93 62.55 14.75
C ILE A 222 8.03 64.06 14.48
N GLY A 223 7.07 64.85 14.99
CA GLY A 223 7.07 66.31 14.88
C GLY A 223 8.31 66.95 15.52
N SER A 224 8.66 66.59 16.75
CA SER A 224 9.83 67.15 17.44
C SER A 224 11.15 66.83 16.72
N ARG A 225 11.27 65.64 16.13
CA ARG A 225 12.44 65.24 15.34
C ARG A 225 12.52 65.97 14.02
N LEU A 226 11.37 66.21 13.39
CA LEU A 226 11.30 66.99 12.17
C LEU A 226 11.68 68.45 12.44
N ASP A 227 11.14 69.06 13.49
CA ASP A 227 11.47 70.42 13.92
C ASP A 227 12.96 70.55 14.20
N ALA A 228 13.55 69.62 14.97
CA ALA A 228 14.99 69.63 15.24
C ALA A 228 15.86 69.49 13.98
N LYS A 229 15.41 68.75 12.95
CA LYS A 229 16.12 68.66 11.67
C LYS A 229 15.93 69.91 10.80
N CYS A 230 14.74 70.52 10.83
CA CYS A 230 14.47 71.80 10.18
C CYS A 230 15.29 72.93 10.82
N ASP A 231 15.41 72.96 12.14
CA ASP A 231 16.24 73.92 12.87
C ASP A 231 17.72 73.74 12.55
N LYS A 232 18.22 72.49 12.52
CA LYS A 232 19.60 72.19 12.05
C LYS A 232 19.83 72.63 10.61
N LEU A 233 18.83 72.46 9.72
CA LEU A 233 18.94 72.89 8.33
C LEU A 233 18.92 74.42 8.22
N ALA A 234 18.10 75.09 9.02
CA ALA A 234 18.05 76.54 9.11
C ALA A 234 19.37 77.12 9.64
N ASP A 235 19.98 76.48 10.65
CA ASP A 235 21.31 76.83 11.16
C ASP A 235 22.39 76.66 10.09
N VAL A 236 22.36 75.57 9.31
CA VAL A 236 23.31 75.34 8.20
C VAL A 236 23.14 76.37 7.08
N ILE A 237 21.91 76.73 6.71
CA ILE A 237 21.65 77.77 5.71
C ILE A 237 22.06 79.16 6.24
N ALA A 238 21.84 79.44 7.52
CA ALA A 238 22.26 80.70 8.15
C ALA A 238 23.79 80.80 8.32
N LEU A 239 24.49 79.66 8.45
CA LEU A 239 25.96 79.58 8.42
C LEU A 239 26.52 79.73 6.98
N ASP A 240 25.81 79.25 5.96
CA ASP A 240 26.21 79.35 4.54
C ASP A 240 26.12 80.79 4.01
N ASP A 241 25.27 81.64 4.60
CA ASP A 241 25.19 83.08 4.29
C ASP A 241 26.39 83.89 4.84
N ILE A 242 27.13 83.35 5.83
CA ILE A 242 28.21 84.08 6.51
C ILE A 242 29.60 83.72 5.97
N ASP A 243 29.79 82.53 5.38
CA ASP A 243 31.08 82.09 4.83
C ASP A 243 31.06 81.97 3.30
N THR A 244 30.81 83.08 2.61
CA THR A 244 31.16 83.28 1.20
C THR A 244 32.67 83.44 1.00
N SER A 245 33.48 82.54 1.56
CA SER A 245 34.87 82.42 1.15
C SER A 245 35.43 81.04 1.44
N ILE A 246 35.79 80.36 0.34
CA ILE A 246 36.75 79.26 0.20
C ILE A 246 36.08 77.87 0.04
N SER A 247 35.84 77.51 -1.22
CA SER A 247 36.48 76.35 -1.89
C SER A 247 35.59 75.81 -3.01
N ASN A 248 36.15 75.80 -4.23
CA ASN A 248 35.72 75.04 -5.40
C ASN A 248 34.46 75.50 -6.15
N GLN A 249 34.64 76.54 -6.97
CA GLN A 249 33.97 76.62 -8.26
C GLN A 249 34.43 75.45 -9.16
N VAL A 250 33.70 74.33 -9.17
CA VAL A 250 33.54 73.48 -10.36
C VAL A 250 32.05 73.39 -10.65
N PRO A 251 31.46 74.41 -11.29
CA PRO A 251 30.03 74.40 -11.60
C PRO A 251 29.82 73.66 -12.92
N THR A 252 29.14 72.52 -12.85
CA THR A 252 28.17 72.01 -13.86
C THR A 252 28.67 71.61 -15.27
N ALA A 253 29.84 72.06 -15.74
CA ALA A 253 30.30 71.86 -17.12
C ALA A 253 30.93 70.48 -17.42
N ARG A 254 31.15 69.63 -16.41
CA ARG A 254 31.62 68.23 -16.59
C ARG A 254 30.52 67.18 -16.38
N LEU A 255 29.30 67.62 -16.08
CA LEU A 255 28.16 66.73 -15.88
C LEU A 255 27.78 65.97 -17.16
N PRO A 256 27.74 66.61 -18.35
CA PRO A 256 27.42 65.91 -19.61
C PRO A 256 28.41 64.80 -19.93
N GLU A 257 29.72 65.03 -19.77
CA GLU A 257 30.76 64.01 -19.98
C GLU A 257 30.65 62.84 -18.98
N ARG A 258 30.35 63.12 -17.70
CA ARG A 258 30.14 62.06 -16.70
C ARG A 258 28.89 61.24 -17.00
N VAL A 259 27.80 61.90 -17.41
CA VAL A 259 26.57 61.24 -17.82
C VAL A 259 26.81 60.40 -19.07
N LYS A 260 27.59 60.88 -20.04
CA LYS A 260 27.98 60.12 -21.23
C LYS A 260 28.75 58.84 -20.87
N VAL A 261 29.74 58.94 -19.99
CA VAL A 261 30.51 57.76 -19.53
C VAL A 261 29.61 56.76 -18.80
N ILE A 262 28.68 57.24 -17.96
CA ILE A 262 27.71 56.39 -17.26
C ILE A 262 26.74 55.73 -18.25
N ILE A 263 26.27 56.45 -19.28
CA ILE A 263 25.41 55.87 -20.33
C ILE A 263 26.15 54.79 -21.10
N GLU A 264 27.39 55.05 -21.52
CA GLU A 264 28.22 54.05 -22.21
C GLU A 264 28.55 52.84 -21.31
N GLU A 265 28.60 53.04 -19.98
CA GLU A 265 28.75 51.97 -19.00
C GLU A 265 27.47 51.12 -18.86
N ILE A 266 26.32 51.77 -18.73
CA ILE A 266 25.01 51.12 -18.68
C ILE A 266 24.72 50.36 -19.97
N GLU A 267 25.01 50.94 -21.14
CA GLU A 267 24.80 50.27 -22.44
C GLU A 267 25.68 49.02 -22.58
N ARG A 268 26.90 49.06 -22.04
CA ARG A 268 27.79 47.90 -22.03
C ARG A 268 27.29 46.82 -21.07
N GLU A 269 26.86 47.20 -19.88
CA GLU A 269 26.24 46.28 -18.91
C GLU A 269 24.98 45.65 -19.49
N GLU A 270 24.12 46.44 -20.13
CA GLU A 270 22.91 45.96 -20.78
C GLU A 270 23.21 44.97 -21.93
N ALA A 271 24.27 45.20 -22.70
CA ALA A 271 24.74 44.24 -23.69
C ALA A 271 25.23 42.93 -23.06
N THR A 272 25.96 42.98 -21.94
CA THR A 272 26.39 41.77 -21.22
C THR A 272 25.21 40.99 -20.65
N LEU A 273 24.21 41.66 -20.07
CA LEU A 273 23.02 41.01 -19.54
C LEU A 273 22.17 40.37 -20.63
N ARG A 274 22.08 40.97 -21.81
CA ARG A 274 21.41 40.37 -22.97
C ARG A 274 22.12 39.11 -23.44
N GLU A 275 23.45 39.13 -23.53
CA GLU A 275 24.23 37.94 -23.89
C GLU A 275 24.06 36.83 -22.86
N ASP A 276 24.06 37.16 -21.56
CA ASP A 276 23.81 36.21 -20.48
C ASP A 276 22.42 35.57 -20.58
N LEU A 277 21.38 36.37 -20.88
CA LEU A 277 20.02 35.88 -21.11
C LEU A 277 19.97 34.89 -22.28
N TYR A 278 20.55 35.24 -23.44
CA TYR A 278 20.58 34.34 -24.60
C TYR A 278 21.40 33.07 -24.33
N SER A 279 22.50 33.19 -23.59
CA SER A 279 23.29 32.04 -23.17
C SER A 279 22.51 31.10 -22.25
N SER A 280 21.67 31.66 -21.38
CA SER A 280 20.79 30.92 -20.48
C SER A 280 19.69 30.21 -21.26
N ASP A 281 19.02 30.90 -22.19
CA ASP A 281 17.98 30.30 -23.05
C ASP A 281 18.53 29.14 -23.88
N ARG A 282 19.76 29.26 -24.38
CA ARG A 282 20.44 28.17 -25.09
C ARG A 282 20.68 26.95 -24.19
N LYS A 283 21.15 27.18 -22.96
CA LYS A 283 21.34 26.10 -21.96
C LYS A 283 20.01 25.44 -21.60
N PHE A 284 18.93 26.21 -21.46
CA PHE A 284 17.60 25.65 -21.22
C PHE A 284 17.14 24.75 -22.38
N ALA A 285 17.30 25.19 -23.62
CA ALA A 285 16.99 24.36 -24.78
C ALA A 285 17.81 23.06 -24.80
N GLU A 286 19.08 23.10 -24.43
CA GLU A 286 19.92 21.92 -24.29
C GLU A 286 19.41 20.96 -23.20
N TYR A 287 19.00 21.48 -22.03
CA TYR A 287 18.40 20.65 -20.98
C TYR A 287 17.08 20.01 -21.41
N TYR A 288 16.20 20.76 -22.09
CA TYR A 288 14.95 20.21 -22.62
C TYR A 288 15.22 19.12 -23.66
N ASN A 289 16.19 19.31 -24.55
CA ASN A 289 16.58 18.29 -25.51
C ASN A 289 17.11 17.01 -24.86
N VAL A 290 17.91 17.12 -23.79
CA VAL A 290 18.37 15.95 -23.01
C VAL A 290 17.19 15.26 -22.34
N LEU A 291 16.26 16.03 -21.76
CA LEU A 291 15.06 15.48 -21.13
C LEU A 291 14.17 14.73 -22.13
N GLU A 292 13.98 15.28 -23.33
CA GLU A 292 13.26 14.60 -24.41
C GLU A 292 13.95 13.30 -24.84
N GLN A 293 15.28 13.27 -24.90
CA GLN A 293 16.02 12.05 -25.20
C GLN A 293 15.85 11.00 -24.10
N ILE A 294 15.94 11.39 -22.83
CA ILE A 294 15.71 10.48 -21.69
C ILE A 294 14.29 9.95 -21.72
N LEU A 295 13.29 10.81 -21.94
CA LEU A 295 11.90 10.41 -22.07
C LEU A 295 11.70 9.45 -23.25
N GLY A 296 12.33 9.72 -24.40
CA GLY A 296 12.28 8.85 -25.56
C GLY A 296 12.88 7.47 -25.30
N VAL A 297 14.00 7.40 -24.57
CA VAL A 297 14.61 6.13 -24.14
C VAL A 297 13.70 5.40 -23.15
N LEU A 298 13.10 6.11 -22.18
CA LEU A 298 12.19 5.52 -21.21
C LEU A 298 10.94 4.95 -21.87
N ILE A 299 10.37 5.66 -22.85
CA ILE A 299 9.23 5.20 -23.64
C ILE A 299 9.59 3.93 -24.42
N LYS A 300 10.76 3.89 -25.08
CA LYS A 300 11.24 2.69 -25.78
C LYS A 300 11.42 1.52 -24.81
N LEU A 301 12.04 1.75 -23.66
CA LEU A 301 12.26 0.72 -22.64
C LEU A 301 10.93 0.15 -22.12
N VAL A 302 9.95 1.01 -21.83
CA VAL A 302 8.63 0.56 -21.39
C VAL A 302 7.89 -0.19 -22.49
N LYS A 303 7.87 0.33 -23.72
CA LYS A 303 7.17 -0.33 -24.83
C LYS A 303 7.81 -1.67 -25.21
N ASP A 304 9.11 -1.67 -25.43
CA ASP A 304 9.82 -2.81 -26.02
C ASP A 304 10.13 -3.88 -24.96
N ILE A 305 10.62 -3.47 -23.77
CA ILE A 305 11.05 -4.41 -22.73
C ILE A 305 9.92 -4.78 -21.79
N LYS A 306 9.13 -3.81 -21.30
CA LYS A 306 8.06 -4.14 -20.34
C LYS A 306 6.82 -4.67 -21.04
N LEU A 307 6.32 -3.99 -22.08
CA LEU A 307 5.07 -4.39 -22.72
C LEU A 307 5.26 -5.53 -23.72
N GLN A 308 6.15 -5.35 -24.70
CA GLN A 308 6.24 -6.28 -25.82
C GLN A 308 6.91 -7.61 -25.44
N HIS A 309 7.98 -7.59 -24.65
CA HIS A 309 8.61 -8.83 -24.18
C HIS A 309 7.68 -9.61 -23.23
N GLN A 310 6.97 -8.93 -22.33
CA GLN A 310 6.01 -9.59 -21.45
C GLN A 310 4.87 -10.21 -22.24
N HIS A 311 4.30 -9.49 -23.22
CA HIS A 311 3.28 -10.06 -24.11
C HIS A 311 3.77 -11.32 -24.82
N LYS A 312 4.98 -11.30 -25.41
CA LYS A 312 5.56 -12.46 -26.10
C LYS A 312 5.77 -13.64 -25.15
N TYR A 313 6.23 -13.37 -23.92
CA TYR A 313 6.42 -14.40 -22.89
C TYR A 313 5.08 -15.01 -22.47
N ASP A 314 4.08 -14.17 -22.19
CA ASP A 314 2.74 -14.61 -21.79
C ASP A 314 2.06 -15.41 -22.90
N GLU A 315 2.26 -15.03 -24.16
CA GLU A 315 1.76 -15.76 -25.33
C GLU A 315 2.41 -17.15 -25.47
N LEU A 316 3.73 -17.25 -25.25
CA LEU A 316 4.43 -18.54 -25.21
C LEU A 316 3.94 -19.41 -24.04
N GLN A 317 3.77 -18.81 -22.85
CA GLN A 317 3.28 -19.53 -21.68
C GLN A 317 1.84 -20.02 -21.89
N LYS A 318 0.97 -19.19 -22.48
CA LYS A 318 -0.40 -19.57 -22.85
C LYS A 318 -0.42 -20.73 -23.83
N THR A 319 0.37 -20.67 -24.89
CA THR A 319 0.41 -21.74 -25.90
C THR A 319 0.95 -23.05 -25.29
N TRP A 320 1.98 -22.98 -24.44
CA TRP A 320 2.50 -24.15 -23.72
C TRP A 320 1.46 -24.77 -22.79
N LEU A 321 0.78 -23.95 -21.97
CA LEU A 321 -0.28 -24.41 -21.08
C LEU A 321 -1.44 -25.04 -21.85
N SER A 322 -1.87 -24.42 -22.95
CA SER A 322 -2.91 -24.95 -23.83
C SER A 322 -2.53 -26.34 -24.35
N LYS A 323 -1.31 -26.49 -24.90
CA LYS A 323 -0.84 -27.80 -25.40
C LYS A 323 -0.75 -28.85 -24.30
N ARG A 324 -0.36 -28.46 -23.08
CA ARG A 324 -0.33 -29.36 -21.92
C ARG A 324 -1.75 -29.80 -21.52
N CYS A 325 -2.72 -28.89 -21.51
CA CYS A 325 -4.13 -29.20 -21.25
C CYS A 325 -4.70 -30.12 -22.34
N ASP A 326 -4.43 -29.84 -23.62
CA ASP A 326 -4.86 -30.67 -24.74
C ASP A 326 -4.30 -32.09 -24.62
N THR A 327 -3.01 -32.20 -24.25
CA THR A 327 -2.34 -33.49 -24.03
C THR A 327 -2.96 -34.25 -22.87
N MET A 328 -3.27 -33.58 -21.76
CA MET A 328 -3.93 -34.21 -20.63
C MET A 328 -5.36 -34.65 -20.99
N SER A 329 -6.11 -33.82 -21.72
CA SER A 329 -7.44 -34.16 -22.22
C SER A 329 -7.40 -35.41 -23.12
N ALA A 330 -6.41 -35.49 -24.02
CA ALA A 330 -6.22 -36.66 -24.87
C ALA A 330 -5.89 -37.92 -24.05
N LYS A 331 -5.03 -37.81 -23.03
CA LYS A 331 -4.73 -38.93 -22.11
C LYS A 331 -5.97 -39.41 -21.36
N LEU A 332 -6.77 -38.48 -20.84
CA LEU A 332 -8.03 -38.81 -20.15
C LEU A 332 -9.01 -39.53 -21.08
N ARG A 333 -9.16 -39.08 -22.33
CA ARG A 333 -10.00 -39.77 -23.33
C ARG A 333 -9.52 -41.19 -23.63
N VAL A 334 -8.20 -41.41 -23.70
CA VAL A 334 -7.67 -42.78 -23.87
C VAL A 334 -8.01 -43.65 -22.66
N LEU A 335 -7.87 -43.14 -21.44
CA LEU A 335 -8.25 -43.86 -20.22
C LEU A 335 -9.75 -44.18 -20.18
N GLU A 336 -10.60 -43.23 -20.60
CA GLU A 336 -12.03 -43.45 -20.75
C GLU A 336 -12.33 -44.60 -21.72
N HIS A 337 -11.68 -44.61 -22.90
CA HIS A 337 -11.85 -45.69 -23.86
C HIS A 337 -11.33 -47.04 -23.35
N ILE A 338 -10.23 -47.06 -22.60
CA ILE A 338 -9.73 -48.29 -21.95
C ILE A 338 -10.77 -48.82 -20.96
N LEU A 339 -11.31 -47.95 -20.10
CA LEU A 339 -12.32 -48.33 -19.11
C LEU A 339 -13.59 -48.85 -19.80
N LEU A 340 -14.02 -48.20 -20.89
CA LEU A 340 -15.16 -48.67 -21.70
C LEU A 340 -14.91 -50.05 -22.31
N LEU A 341 -13.71 -50.31 -22.85
CA LEU A 341 -13.35 -51.62 -23.38
C LEU A 341 -13.32 -52.70 -22.29
N GLU A 342 -12.79 -52.38 -21.10
CA GLU A 342 -12.75 -53.32 -19.97
C GLU A 342 -14.15 -53.59 -19.39
N THR A 343 -15.03 -52.58 -19.36
CA THR A 343 -16.38 -52.72 -18.78
C THR A 343 -17.35 -53.38 -19.76
N TYR A 344 -17.29 -52.99 -21.03
CA TYR A 344 -18.17 -53.44 -22.11
C TYR A 344 -17.44 -54.42 -23.02
N THR A 345 -17.17 -55.60 -22.48
CA THR A 345 -16.68 -56.75 -23.23
C THR A 345 -17.79 -57.33 -24.12
N PRO A 346 -17.44 -58.07 -25.20
CA PRO A 346 -18.43 -58.73 -26.06
C PRO A 346 -19.35 -59.69 -25.30
N ASP A 347 -18.94 -60.16 -24.12
CA ASP A 347 -19.72 -61.07 -23.28
C ASP A 347 -20.62 -60.31 -22.28
N THR A 348 -20.16 -59.18 -21.75
CA THR A 348 -20.95 -58.37 -20.79
C THR A 348 -22.06 -57.58 -21.48
N ILE A 349 -21.88 -57.18 -22.74
CA ILE A 349 -22.90 -56.40 -23.48
C ILE A 349 -24.21 -57.19 -23.69
N PRO A 350 -24.21 -58.45 -24.17
CA PRO A 350 -25.44 -59.25 -24.29
C PRO A 350 -26.10 -59.53 -22.94
N ALA A 351 -25.30 -59.79 -21.90
CA ALA A 351 -25.81 -60.00 -20.54
C ALA A 351 -26.52 -58.74 -20.03
N LEU A 352 -25.93 -57.56 -20.23
CA LEU A 352 -26.53 -56.28 -19.85
C LEU A 352 -27.82 -56.00 -20.62
N HIS A 353 -27.88 -56.35 -21.92
CA HIS A 353 -29.11 -56.24 -22.71
C HIS A 353 -30.22 -57.15 -22.18
N LYS A 354 -29.88 -58.37 -21.76
CA LYS A 354 -30.85 -59.31 -21.16
C LYS A 354 -31.37 -58.79 -19.83
N ILE A 355 -30.49 -58.25 -18.97
CA ILE A 355 -30.86 -57.61 -17.70
C ILE A 355 -31.74 -56.39 -17.94
N ARG A 356 -31.37 -55.52 -18.89
CA ARG A 356 -32.16 -54.35 -19.28
C ARG A 356 -33.55 -54.75 -19.75
N LYS A 357 -33.65 -55.74 -20.63
CA LYS A 357 -34.92 -56.25 -21.14
C LYS A 357 -35.81 -56.75 -19.99
N TYR A 358 -35.26 -57.59 -19.12
CA TYR A 358 -35.98 -58.10 -17.95
C TYR A 358 -36.45 -56.97 -17.02
N LEU A 359 -35.60 -55.98 -16.73
CA LEU A 359 -35.96 -54.83 -15.90
C LEU A 359 -37.09 -54.02 -16.54
N VAL A 360 -37.00 -53.73 -17.84
CA VAL A 360 -38.04 -52.99 -18.57
C VAL A 360 -39.36 -53.76 -18.53
N GLU A 361 -39.36 -55.04 -18.90
CA GLU A 361 -40.56 -55.90 -18.86
C GLU A 361 -41.15 -55.96 -17.43
N SER A 362 -40.32 -56.16 -16.42
CA SER A 362 -40.75 -56.19 -15.02
C SER A 362 -41.33 -54.84 -14.55
N THR A 363 -40.74 -53.72 -14.96
CA THR A 363 -41.27 -52.38 -14.64
C THR A 363 -42.58 -52.11 -15.36
N GLU A 364 -42.72 -52.54 -16.60
CA GLU A 364 -43.96 -52.43 -17.37
C GLU A 364 -45.06 -53.27 -16.72
N GLU A 365 -44.79 -54.53 -16.38
CA GLU A 365 -45.72 -55.41 -15.66
C GLU A 365 -46.15 -54.83 -14.32
N ALA A 366 -45.19 -54.31 -13.53
CA ALA A 366 -45.48 -53.66 -12.25
C ALA A 366 -46.33 -52.40 -12.44
N SER A 367 -46.04 -51.60 -13.47
CA SER A 367 -46.82 -50.40 -13.80
C SER A 367 -48.24 -50.75 -14.23
N LEU A 368 -48.43 -51.82 -15.01
CA LEU A 368 -49.74 -52.32 -15.41
C LEU A 368 -50.53 -52.84 -14.20
N ALA A 369 -49.88 -53.60 -13.32
CA ALA A 369 -50.48 -54.08 -12.08
C ALA A 369 -50.88 -52.93 -11.15
N TYR A 370 -50.01 -51.93 -11.00
CA TYR A 370 -50.29 -50.71 -10.24
C TYR A 370 -51.47 -49.94 -10.84
N ASN A 371 -51.45 -49.66 -12.14
CA ASN A 371 -52.54 -48.97 -12.82
C ASN A 371 -53.86 -49.72 -12.66
N LYS A 372 -53.85 -51.05 -12.78
CA LYS A 372 -55.02 -51.90 -12.55
C LYS A 372 -55.52 -51.86 -11.09
N ALA A 373 -54.62 -51.79 -10.12
CA ALA A 373 -54.99 -51.63 -8.72
C ALA A 373 -55.58 -50.23 -8.47
N VAL A 374 -54.99 -49.18 -9.04
CA VAL A 374 -55.49 -47.81 -8.94
C VAL A 374 -56.87 -47.65 -9.59
N THR A 375 -57.11 -48.26 -10.75
CA THR A 375 -58.44 -48.22 -11.37
C THR A 375 -59.48 -48.91 -10.49
N ARG A 376 -59.15 -50.09 -9.94
CA ARG A 376 -60.03 -50.77 -8.98
C ARG A 376 -60.28 -49.95 -7.72
N LEU A 377 -59.27 -49.29 -7.17
CA LEU A 377 -59.43 -48.41 -6.02
C LEU A 377 -60.33 -47.21 -6.33
N ARG A 378 -60.23 -46.63 -7.53
CA ARG A 378 -61.15 -45.56 -7.97
C ARG A 378 -62.58 -46.06 -8.09
N GLU A 379 -62.78 -47.28 -8.59
CA GLU A 379 -64.11 -47.92 -8.63
C GLU A 379 -64.71 -48.03 -7.22
N TYR A 380 -63.93 -48.43 -6.21
CA TYR A 380 -64.38 -48.49 -4.82
C TYR A 380 -64.63 -47.10 -4.19
N GLN A 381 -63.79 -46.11 -4.51
CA GLN A 381 -63.98 -44.73 -4.05
C GLN A 381 -65.26 -44.07 -4.64
N GLY A 382 -65.73 -44.55 -5.78
CA GLY A 382 -66.99 -44.11 -6.38
C GLY A 382 -68.25 -44.75 -5.79
N VAL A 383 -68.13 -45.67 -4.83
CA VAL A 383 -69.26 -46.32 -4.16
C VAL A 383 -69.79 -45.40 -3.04
N ASP A 384 -71.11 -45.45 -2.82
CA ASP A 384 -71.85 -44.67 -1.81
C ASP A 384 -71.19 -44.71 -0.40
N PRO A 385 -71.08 -43.58 0.32
CA PRO A 385 -70.64 -43.53 1.73
C PRO A 385 -71.28 -44.56 2.68
N HIS A 386 -72.47 -45.06 2.37
CA HIS A 386 -73.08 -46.18 3.11
C HIS A 386 -72.25 -47.48 3.06
N PHE A 387 -71.52 -47.71 1.97
CA PHE A 387 -70.66 -48.88 1.78
C PHE A 387 -69.48 -48.90 2.75
N ASP A 388 -68.88 -47.74 3.06
CA ASP A 388 -67.80 -47.63 4.06
C ASP A 388 -68.26 -48.05 5.46
N MET A 389 -69.50 -47.72 5.82
CA MET A 389 -70.12 -48.14 7.07
C MET A 389 -70.24 -49.66 7.15
N ILE A 390 -70.73 -50.27 6.07
CA ILE A 390 -70.89 -51.73 5.96
C ILE A 390 -69.53 -52.43 5.98
N ALA A 391 -68.54 -51.90 5.26
CA ALA A 391 -67.19 -52.46 5.23
C ALA A 391 -66.53 -52.45 6.62
N ARG A 392 -66.72 -51.38 7.40
CA ARG A 392 -66.26 -51.30 8.81
C ARG A 392 -66.95 -52.32 9.70
N GLN A 393 -68.28 -52.43 9.61
CA GLN A 393 -69.04 -53.41 10.38
C GLN A 393 -68.63 -54.84 10.04
N TYR A 394 -68.44 -55.14 8.75
CA TYR A 394 -67.95 -56.43 8.30
C TYR A 394 -66.54 -56.72 8.84
N HIS A 395 -65.63 -55.75 8.79
CA HIS A 395 -64.29 -55.87 9.34
C HIS A 395 -64.31 -56.17 10.85
N ASP A 396 -65.14 -55.46 11.62
CA ASP A 396 -65.30 -55.69 13.05
C ASP A 396 -65.85 -57.08 13.38
N ILE A 397 -66.80 -57.57 12.57
CA ILE A 397 -67.36 -58.92 12.71
C ILE A 397 -66.31 -59.99 12.38
N VAL A 398 -65.56 -59.82 11.29
CA VAL A 398 -64.48 -60.74 10.90
C VAL A 398 -63.42 -60.82 11.99
N LYS A 399 -63.00 -59.66 12.53
CA LYS A 399 -62.03 -59.60 13.64
C LYS A 399 -62.55 -60.31 14.88
N LYS A 400 -63.83 -60.15 15.22
CA LYS A 400 -64.47 -60.89 16.32
C LYS A 400 -64.50 -62.39 16.04
N LEU A 401 -64.80 -62.81 14.81
CA LEU A 401 -64.81 -64.23 14.42
C LEU A 401 -63.42 -64.85 14.49
N GLU A 402 -62.37 -64.14 14.08
CA GLU A 402 -60.99 -64.61 14.21
C GLU A 402 -60.60 -64.76 15.68
N ASN A 403 -60.95 -63.79 16.53
CA ASN A 403 -60.71 -63.87 17.96
C ASN A 403 -61.45 -65.06 18.59
N LEU A 404 -62.71 -65.28 18.22
CA LEU A 404 -63.52 -66.40 18.70
C LEU A 404 -62.98 -67.73 18.19
N ARG A 405 -62.59 -67.83 16.92
CA ARG A 405 -61.96 -69.03 16.37
C ARG A 405 -60.65 -69.35 17.07
N TRP A 406 -59.83 -68.34 17.33
CA TRP A 406 -58.61 -68.47 18.11
C TRP A 406 -58.92 -68.96 19.53
N THR A 407 -59.94 -68.40 20.18
CA THR A 407 -60.38 -68.80 21.52
C THR A 407 -60.88 -70.25 21.55
N ILE A 408 -61.68 -70.65 20.55
CA ILE A 408 -62.19 -72.01 20.42
C ILE A 408 -61.04 -73.00 20.20
N GLN A 409 -60.11 -72.68 19.29
CA GLN A 409 -58.92 -73.50 19.07
C GLN A 409 -58.09 -73.65 20.35
N GLN A 410 -57.94 -72.58 21.13
CA GLN A 410 -57.25 -72.63 22.41
C GLN A 410 -57.97 -73.54 23.42
N VAL A 411 -59.30 -73.41 23.53
CA VAL A 411 -60.12 -74.25 24.43
C VAL A 411 -60.12 -75.71 23.99
N GLU A 412 -60.12 -76.00 22.69
CA GLU A 412 -60.00 -77.36 22.14
C GLU A 412 -58.63 -77.98 22.47
N MET A 413 -57.56 -77.19 22.35
CA MET A 413 -56.22 -77.57 22.78
C MET A 413 -56.14 -77.84 24.29
N ASP A 414 -56.90 -77.11 25.12
CA ASP A 414 -56.94 -77.31 26.57
C ASP A 414 -57.81 -78.53 26.98
N LEU A 415 -58.93 -78.78 26.28
CA LEU A 415 -59.81 -79.95 26.52
C LEU A 415 -59.16 -81.27 26.09
N THR A 416 -58.42 -81.28 24.99
CA THR A 416 -57.65 -82.46 24.53
C THR A 416 -56.45 -82.77 25.43
N ARG A 417 -56.07 -81.85 26.33
CA ARG A 417 -54.98 -82.00 27.31
C ARG A 417 -55.43 -82.49 28.69
N LEU A 418 -56.73 -82.73 28.94
CA LEU A 418 -57.20 -83.30 30.21
C LEU A 418 -57.12 -84.85 30.22
N PRO A 419 -56.58 -85.49 31.28
CA PRO A 419 -56.25 -86.92 31.27
C PRO A 419 -57.51 -87.79 31.37
N THR A 420 -57.60 -88.81 30.52
CA THR A 420 -58.55 -89.92 30.70
C THR A 420 -58.25 -90.68 32.01
N PRO A 421 -59.26 -91.06 32.80
CA PRO A 421 -59.05 -91.80 34.06
C PRO A 421 -58.59 -93.24 33.77
N HIS A 422 -57.51 -93.66 34.43
CA HIS A 422 -57.01 -95.04 34.43
C HIS A 422 -58.07 -96.02 35.00
N PRO A 423 -58.30 -97.20 34.37
CA PRO A 423 -59.04 -98.28 35.01
C PRO A 423 -58.13 -99.04 35.98
N VAL A 424 -58.70 -99.36 37.15
CA VAL A 424 -58.11 -100.21 38.19
C VAL A 424 -58.16 -101.67 37.77
N GLY A 425 -57.09 -102.43 38.04
CA GLY A 425 -57.15 -103.89 38.20
C GLY A 425 -55.92 -104.66 37.76
N THR A 426 -54.97 -104.94 38.65
CA THR A 426 -54.79 -106.23 39.36
C THR A 426 -53.53 -106.18 40.23
#